data_AF-A0A147J3S1-F1
#
_entry.id   AF-A0A147J3S1-F1
#
_cell.length_a   1.000
_cell.length_b   1.000
_cell.length_c   1.000
_cell.angle_alpha   90.00
_cell.angle_beta   90.00
_cell.angle_gamma   90.00
#
_symmetry.space_group_name_H-M   'P 1'
#
loop_
_entity.id
_entity.type
_entity.pdbx_description
1 polymer ?
#
loop_
_entity_poly.entity_id
_entity_poly.type
_entity_poly.pdbx_seq_one_letter_code
_entity_poly.pdbx_strand_id
1 'polypeptide(L)' 'LAGELALLREHHIQVVVAKNAGGSGARAKLDAAREVGLPVVMIDRPFIPPRPQVGSVAAVLDWLDHGVVRGV' A
#
# COMPACT_ATOMS: atom_id res chain seq x y z
N LEU A 1 -7.71 -8.97 -7.37
CA LEU A 1 -8.03 -8.40 -8.70
C LEU A 1 -9.49 -8.65 -9.08
N ALA A 2 -9.95 -9.91 -9.20
CA ALA A 2 -11.33 -10.22 -9.61
C ALA A 2 -12.43 -9.49 -8.81
N GLY A 3 -12.33 -9.46 -7.48
CA GLY A 3 -13.30 -8.74 -6.64
C GLY A 3 -13.31 -7.22 -6.87
N GLU A 4 -12.16 -6.62 -7.15
CA GLU A 4 -12.06 -5.18 -7.46
C GLU A 4 -12.69 -4.88 -8.82
N LEU A 5 -12.44 -5.71 -9.84
CA LEU A 5 -13.05 -5.55 -11.17
C LEU A 5 -14.57 -5.70 -11.12
N ALA A 6 -15.08 -6.66 -10.34
CA ALA A 6 -16.51 -6.83 -10.14
C ALA A 6 -17.12 -5.57 -9.52
N LEU A 7 -16.52 -5.07 -8.44
CA LEU A 7 -16.98 -3.87 -7.73
C LEU A 7 -16.96 -2.61 -8.62
N LEU A 8 -15.88 -2.41 -9.41
CA LEU A 8 -15.79 -1.29 -10.35
C LEU A 8 -16.89 -1.33 -11.42
N ARG A 9 -17.21 -2.52 -11.93
CA ARG A 9 -18.22 -2.71 -12.99
C ARG A 9 -19.64 -2.62 -12.45
N GLU A 10 -19.94 -3.32 -11.35
CA GLU A 10 -21.26 -3.38 -10.73
C GLU A 10 -21.78 -2.01 -10.34
N HIS A 11 -20.90 -1.16 -9.82
CA HIS A 11 -21.25 0.19 -9.38
C HIS A 11 -20.98 1.27 -10.43
N HIS A 12 -20.61 0.90 -11.66
CA HIS A 12 -20.29 1.84 -12.73
C HIS A 12 -19.31 2.95 -12.29
N ILE A 13 -18.28 2.57 -11.54
CA ILE A 13 -17.32 3.52 -10.98
C ILE A 13 -16.55 4.20 -12.10
N GLN A 14 -16.45 5.53 -12.04
CA GLN A 14 -15.80 6.34 -13.06
C GLN A 14 -14.46 6.94 -12.61
N VAL A 15 -14.17 6.92 -11.30
CA VAL A 15 -12.92 7.44 -10.72
C VAL A 15 -12.59 6.70 -9.42
N VAL A 16 -11.31 6.44 -9.18
CA VAL A 16 -10.82 5.89 -7.91
C VAL A 16 -10.05 6.97 -7.17
N VAL A 17 -10.45 7.26 -5.93
CA VAL A 17 -9.67 8.10 -5.01
C VAL A 17 -8.95 7.21 -4.03
N ALA A 18 -7.64 7.32 -3.92
CA ALA A 18 -6.82 6.43 -3.10
C ALA A 18 -5.76 7.18 -2.31
N LYS A 19 -5.56 6.78 -1.04
CA LYS A 19 -4.39 7.19 -0.26
C LYS A 19 -3.14 6.46 -0.75
N ASN A 20 -2.01 7.15 -0.88
CA ASN A 20 -0.70 6.57 -1.16
C ASN A 20 -0.12 5.82 0.06
N ALA A 21 -0.73 4.68 0.40
CA ALA A 21 -0.35 3.85 1.54
C ALA A 21 1.00 3.13 1.33
N GLY A 22 1.40 2.86 0.09
CA GLY A 22 2.63 2.15 -0.31
C GLY A 22 2.80 0.71 0.17
N GLY A 23 1.77 0.09 0.74
CA GLY A 23 1.75 -1.34 1.05
C GLY A 23 1.13 -2.17 -0.09
N SER A 24 1.41 -3.48 -0.10
CA SER A 24 0.87 -4.43 -1.08
C SER A 24 -0.61 -4.79 -0.84
N GLY A 25 -1.05 -4.80 0.42
CA GLY A 25 -2.37 -5.32 0.81
C GLY A 25 -3.58 -4.61 0.19
N ALA A 26 -3.42 -3.37 -0.25
CA ALA A 26 -4.48 -2.59 -0.89
C ALA A 26 -4.12 -2.16 -2.33
N ARG A 27 -3.13 -2.80 -2.95
CA ARG A 27 -2.67 -2.47 -4.32
C ARG A 27 -3.69 -2.85 -5.39
N ALA A 28 -4.48 -3.90 -5.13
CA ALA A 28 -5.38 -4.52 -6.12
C ALA A 28 -6.35 -3.53 -6.79
N LYS A 29 -6.89 -2.54 -6.06
CA LYS A 29 -7.76 -1.50 -6.63
C LYS A 29 -7.08 -0.64 -7.70
N LEU A 30 -5.78 -0.38 -7.56
CA LEU A 30 -5.01 0.40 -8.53
C LEU A 30 -4.74 -0.40 -9.80
N ASP A 31 -4.53 -1.70 -9.64
CA ASP A 31 -4.32 -2.59 -10.78
C ASP A 31 -5.63 -2.82 -11.54
N ALA A 32 -6.75 -2.98 -10.82
CA ALA A 32 -8.08 -3.04 -11.43
C ALA A 32 -8.45 -1.74 -12.16
N ALA A 33 -8.24 -0.57 -11.54
CA ALA A 33 -8.48 0.73 -12.18
C ALA A 33 -7.66 0.90 -13.46
N ARG A 34 -6.39 0.47 -13.45
CA ARG A 34 -5.53 0.47 -14.65
C ARG A 34 -6.07 -0.45 -15.75
N GLU A 35 -6.53 -1.64 -15.39
CA GLU A 35 -7.06 -2.62 -16.35
C GLU A 35 -8.31 -2.12 -17.08
N VAL A 36 -9.19 -1.38 -16.39
CA VAL A 36 -10.41 -0.80 -16.99
C VAL A 36 -10.25 0.65 -17.44
N GLY A 37 -9.03 1.21 -17.39
CA GLY A 37 -8.74 2.57 -17.86
C GLY A 37 -9.35 3.69 -17.02
N LEU A 38 -9.64 3.46 -15.75
CA LEU A 38 -10.23 4.47 -14.86
C LEU A 38 -9.16 5.44 -14.33
N PRO A 39 -9.47 6.75 -14.26
CA PRO A 39 -8.60 7.73 -13.62
C PRO A 39 -8.48 7.43 -12.11
N VAL A 40 -7.27 7.66 -11.59
CA VAL A 40 -6.96 7.53 -10.16
C VAL A 40 -6.50 8.87 -9.61
N VAL A 41 -7.23 9.40 -8.63
CA VAL A 41 -6.78 10.53 -7.82
C VAL A 41 -6.01 9.97 -6.63
N MET A 42 -4.69 10.20 -6.61
CA MET A 42 -3.82 9.77 -5.53
C MET A 42 -3.68 10.89 -4.49
N ILE A 43 -4.01 10.58 -3.24
CA ILE A 43 -3.75 11.46 -2.10
C ILE A 43 -2.33 11.20 -1.62
N ASP A 44 -1.52 12.26 -1.61
CA ASP A 44 -0.13 12.21 -1.14
C ASP A 44 -0.01 11.83 0.33
N ARG A 45 1.20 11.37 0.68
CA ARG A 45 1.53 11.12 2.09
C ARG A 45 1.62 12.46 2.82
N PRO A 46 1.07 12.56 4.04
CA PRO A 46 1.27 13.76 4.84
C PRO A 46 2.75 13.93 5.17
N PHE A 47 3.13 15.16 5.53
CA PHE A 47 4.44 15.42 6.10
C PHE A 47 4.66 14.58 7.37
N ILE A 48 5.83 13.97 7.48
CA ILE A 48 6.30 13.25 8.66
C ILE A 48 7.71 13.75 8.95
N PRO A 49 8.03 14.22 10.17
CA PRO A 49 9.38 14.61 10.52
C PRO A 49 10.42 13.50 10.24
N PRO A 50 11.67 13.87 9.89
CA PRO A 50 12.71 12.88 9.64
C PRO A 50 12.94 11.97 10.85
N ARG A 51 13.06 10.67 10.59
CA ARG A 51 13.38 9.62 11.55
C ARG A 51 13.95 8.41 10.80
N PRO A 52 14.68 7.49 11.46
CA PRO A 52 15.12 6.25 10.83
C PRO A 52 13.92 5.49 10.22
N GLN A 53 14.07 5.04 8.97
CA GLN A 53 13.05 4.32 8.22
C GLN A 53 13.73 3.25 7.37
N VAL A 54 13.08 2.10 7.24
CA VAL A 54 13.50 1.00 6.37
C VAL A 54 12.30 0.51 5.56
N GLY A 55 12.55 0.06 4.34
CA GLY A 55 11.51 -0.29 3.36
C GLY A 55 11.10 -1.76 3.35
N SER A 56 11.70 -2.61 4.18
CA SER A 56 11.47 -4.05 4.18
C SER A 56 11.50 -4.63 5.58
N VAL A 57 10.84 -5.77 5.75
CA VAL A 57 10.87 -6.53 7.01
C VAL A 57 12.28 -6.99 7.34
N ALA A 58 13.06 -7.44 6.35
CA ALA A 58 14.44 -7.86 6.55
C ALA A 58 15.30 -6.73 7.14
N ALA A 59 15.22 -5.52 6.59
CA ALA A 59 15.96 -4.37 7.11
C ALA A 59 15.50 -3.93 8.51
N VAL A 60 14.24 -4.20 8.89
CA VAL A 60 13.79 -4.02 10.28
C VAL A 60 14.48 -5.02 11.20
N LEU A 61 14.56 -6.29 10.80
CA LEU A 61 15.21 -7.33 11.59
C LEU A 61 16.70 -7.07 11.76
N ASP A 62 17.39 -6.63 10.69
CA ASP A 62 18.80 -6.22 10.77
C ASP A 62 18.99 -5.02 11.71
N TRP A 63 18.07 -4.07 11.70
CA TRP A 63 18.09 -2.93 12.62
C TRP A 63 17.84 -3.34 14.08
N LEU A 64 17.01 -4.36 14.31
CA LEU A 64 16.72 -4.95 15.62
C LEU A 64 17.79 -5.94 16.11
N ASP A 65 18.78 -6.30 15.29
CA ASP A 65 19.81 -7.30 15.63
C ASP A 65 20.87 -6.75 16.61
N HIS A 66 20.40 -6.18 17.71
CA HIS A 66 21.17 -5.90 18.90
C HIS A 66 21.10 -7.13 19.82
N GLY A 67 22.25 -7.70 20.20
CA GLY A 67 22.36 -8.92 20.99
C GLY A 67 21.46 -8.93 22.24
N VAL A 68 20.30 -9.57 22.13
CA VAL A 68 19.32 -9.73 23.21
C VAL A 68 19.35 -11.15 23.73
N VAL A 69 19.24 -11.30 25.06
CA VAL A 69 19.03 -12.59 25.71
C VAL A 69 17.65 -13.10 25.28
N ARG A 70 17.59 -14.27 24.66
CA ARG A 70 16.32 -14.92 24.29
C ARG A 70 15.64 -15.41 25.57
N GLY A 71 14.42 -14.93 25.82
CA GLY A 71 13.63 -15.30 27.00
C GLY A 71 12.90 -16.65 26.89
N VAL A 72 13.51 -17.62 26.21
CA VAL A 72 13.02 -19.01 26.14
C VAL A 72 13.79 -19.91 27.09
#